data_AF-A0A845ARI7-F1
#
_entry.id   AF-A0A845ARI7-F1
#
_cell.length_a   1.000
_cell.length_b   1.000
_cell.length_c   1.000
_cell.angle_alpha   90.00
_cell.angle_beta   90.00
_cell.angle_gamma   90.00
#
_symmetry.space_group_name_H-M   'P 1'
#
loop_
_entity.id
_entity.type
_entity.pdbx_description
1 polymer ?
#
loop_
_entity_poly.entity_id
_entity_poly.type
_entity_poly.pdbx_seq_one_letter_code
_entity_poly.pdbx_strand_id
1 'polypeptide(L)' 'MRSRTCGKCGGRMAAGALVTPTQGGFQPAGWLAGALEKGWFGIPKVNKKDLREVLTYRCDRCGVLENYAE' A
#
# COMPACT_ATOMS: atom_id res chain seq x y z
N MET A 1 18.73 2.47 -4.92
CA MET A 1 17.47 1.73 -4.82
C MET A 1 17.75 0.38 -4.19
N ARG A 2 17.03 0.00 -3.11
CA ARG A 2 17.19 -1.34 -2.52
C ARG A 2 16.66 -2.38 -3.51
N SER A 3 17.53 -3.24 -4.05
CA SER A 3 17.09 -4.36 -4.87
C SER A 3 16.49 -5.44 -3.97
N ARG A 4 15.19 -5.72 -4.14
CA ARG A 4 14.51 -6.82 -3.44
C ARG A 4 14.35 -8.02 -4.36
N THR A 5 14.41 -9.20 -3.75
CA THR A 5 14.20 -10.49 -4.41
C THR A 5 12.85 -11.03 -3.99
N CYS A 6 12.05 -11.47 -4.96
CA CYS A 6 10.72 -12.01 -4.74
C CYS A 6 10.78 -13.27 -3.88
N GLY A 7 10.10 -13.26 -2.73
CA GLY A 7 10.06 -14.42 -1.82
C GLY A 7 9.34 -15.65 -2.42
N LYS A 8 8.54 -15.47 -3.48
CA LYS A 8 7.80 -16.54 -4.14
C LYS A 8 8.55 -17.25 -5.27
N CYS A 9 9.35 -16.53 -6.06
CA CYS A 9 9.99 -17.09 -7.26
C CYS A 9 11.47 -16.74 -7.45
N GLY A 10 12.06 -15.98 -6.52
CA GLY A 10 13.46 -15.53 -6.61
C GLY A 10 13.72 -14.46 -7.67
N GLY A 11 12.69 -13.97 -8.37
CA GLY A 11 12.83 -12.92 -9.39
C GLY A 11 13.12 -11.54 -8.80
N ARG A 12 13.62 -10.62 -9.63
CA ARG A 12 13.81 -9.22 -9.27
C ARG A 12 12.47 -8.54 -8.96
N MET A 13 12.47 -7.64 -7.99
CA MET A 13 11.32 -6.79 -7.69
C MET A 13 11.60 -5.33 -8.04
N ALA A 14 10.64 -4.71 -8.72
CA ALA A 14 10.62 -3.29 -9.04
C ALA A 14 9.74 -2.54 -8.03
N ALA A 15 10.22 -1.38 -7.57
CA ALA A 15 9.44 -0.49 -6.70
C ALA A 15 8.30 0.17 -7.49
N GLY A 16 7.19 0.40 -6.80
CA GLY A 16 6.01 1.11 -7.30
C GLY A 16 5.13 1.56 -6.13
N ALA A 17 3.94 2.07 -6.43
CA ALA A 17 2.98 2.50 -5.44
C ALA A 17 1.58 1.99 -5.80
N LEU A 18 0.84 1.57 -4.79
CA LEU A 18 -0.61 1.52 -4.88
C LEU A 18 -1.14 2.94 -4.75
N VAL A 19 -2.12 3.30 -5.58
CA VAL A 19 -2.70 4.64 -5.58
C VAL A 19 -4.19 4.59 -5.32
N THR A 20 -4.66 5.55 -4.53
CA THR A 20 -6.07 5.78 -4.25
C THR A 20 -6.56 6.98 -5.06
N PRO A 21 -7.65 6.86 -5.83
CA PRO A 21 -8.22 7.98 -6.55
C PRO A 21 -8.80 9.04 -5.60
N THR A 22 -8.72 10.29 -6.01
CA THR A 22 -9.23 11.47 -5.31
C THR A 22 -9.96 12.37 -6.31
N GLN A 23 -10.65 13.41 -5.83
CA GLN A 23 -11.38 14.34 -6.71
C GLN A 23 -10.48 15.14 -7.67
N GLY A 24 -9.15 15.08 -7.55
CA GLY A 24 -8.21 15.82 -8.39
C GLY A 24 -7.00 15.03 -8.86
N GLY A 25 -6.99 13.71 -8.72
CA GLY A 25 -5.86 12.87 -9.11
C GLY A 25 -5.71 11.63 -8.23
N PHE A 26 -4.47 11.24 -7.98
CA PHE A 26 -4.12 10.02 -7.24
C PHE A 26 -3.21 10.35 -6.07
N GLN A 27 -3.39 9.67 -4.95
CA GLN A 27 -2.50 9.73 -3.79
C GLN A 27 -1.98 8.32 -3.45
N PRO A 28 -0.79 8.18 -2.84
CA PRO A 28 -0.33 6.89 -2.33
C PRO A 28 -1.36 6.25 -1.39
N ALA A 29 -1.50 4.93 -1.46
CA ALA A 29 -2.33 4.18 -0.53
C ALA A 29 -1.70 4.18 0.87
N GLY A 30 -2.54 4.33 1.89
CA GLY A 30 -2.15 4.25 3.29
C GLY A 30 -2.61 2.94 3.92
N TRP A 31 -1.81 2.42 4.86
CA TRP A 31 -2.16 1.31 5.72
C TRP A 31 -2.63 1.83 7.08
N LEU A 32 -3.76 1.32 7.55
CA LEU A 32 -4.32 1.61 8.88
C LEU A 32 -4.19 0.38 9.76
N ALA A 33 -3.69 0.56 10.99
CA ALA A 33 -3.64 -0.51 11.97
C ALA A 33 -5.05 -0.86 12.48
N GLY A 34 -5.35 -2.16 12.57
CA GLY A 34 -6.61 -2.64 13.14
C GLY A 34 -7.79 -2.56 12.17
N ALA A 35 -9.00 -2.64 12.74
CA ALA A 35 -10.23 -2.59 11.96
C ALA A 35 -10.64 -1.14 11.66
N LEU A 36 -11.29 -0.93 10.51
CA LEU A 36 -11.93 0.35 10.20
C LEU A 36 -13.11 0.59 11.14
N GLU A 37 -12.93 1.48 12.11
CA GLU A 37 -14.02 1.91 12.96
C GLU A 37 -14.95 2.87 12.19
N LYS A 38 -16.24 2.52 12.15
CA LYS A 38 -17.28 3.38 11.59
C LYS A 38 -17.81 4.29 12.69
N GLY A 39 -17.91 5.58 12.37
CA GLY A 39 -18.62 6.53 13.23
C GLY A 39 -20.13 6.28 13.23
N TRP A 40 -20.85 7.08 14.02
CA TRP A 40 -22.30 7.00 14.20
C TRP A 40 -23.11 6.98 12.88
N PHE A 41 -22.63 7.68 11.84
CA PHE A 41 -23.27 7.74 10.53
C PHE A 41 -22.78 6.66 9.54
N GLY A 42 -22.07 5.64 10.01
CA GLY A 42 -21.48 4.61 9.13
C GLY A 42 -20.27 5.07 8.32
N ILE A 43 -19.87 6.34 8.46
CA ILE A 43 -18.69 6.91 7.82
C ILE A 43 -17.44 6.44 8.58
N PRO A 44 -16.47 5.77 7.91
CA PRO A 44 -15.22 5.39 8.54
C PRO A 44 -14.49 6.61 9.12
N LYS A 45 -14.11 6.52 10.40
CA LYS A 45 -13.28 7.56 11.03
C LYS A 45 -11.83 7.18 10.83
N VAL A 46 -11.21 7.71 9.78
CA VAL A 46 -9.78 7.55 9.53
C VAL A 46 -9.11 8.90 9.71
N ASN A 47 -8.18 8.99 10.66
CA ASN A 47 -7.28 10.14 10.72
C ASN A 47 -6.09 9.89 9.81
N LYS A 48 -5.79 10.83 8.92
CA LYS A 48 -4.65 10.71 7.98
C LYS A 48 -3.32 10.49 8.70
N LYS A 49 -3.17 11.01 9.92
CA LYS A 49 -1.94 10.84 10.72
C LYS A 49 -1.73 9.40 11.23
N ASP A 50 -2.78 8.60 11.25
CA ASP A 50 -2.74 7.20 11.70
C ASP A 50 -2.42 6.25 10.54
N LEU A 51 -2.34 6.77 9.31
CA LEU A 51 -1.97 6.02 8.12
C LEU A 51 -0.45 5.97 7.97
N ARG A 52 0.05 4.77 7.71
CA ARG A 52 1.42 4.52 7.25
C ARG A 52 1.44 4.48 5.73
N GLU A 53 2.42 5.11 5.10
CA GLU A 53 2.56 5.00 3.65
C GLU A 53 2.91 3.57 3.26
N VAL A 54 2.26 3.05 2.20
CA VAL A 54 2.54 1.70 1.70
C VAL A 54 3.51 1.76 0.54
N LEU A 55 4.69 1.21 0.75
CA LEU A 55 5.64 0.91 -0.33
C LEU A 55 5.27 -0.42 -0.97
N THR A 56 5.15 -0.45 -2.30
CA THR A 56 4.80 -1.67 -3.04
C THR A 56 5.96 -2.09 -3.94
N TYR A 57 6.23 -3.39 -3.99
CA TYR A 57 7.19 -3.98 -4.91
C TYR A 57 6.49 -5.03 -5.76
N ARG A 58 6.62 -4.92 -7.10
CA ARG A 58 6.10 -5.90 -8.05
C ARG A 58 7.22 -6.78 -8.56
N CYS A 59 7.02 -8.10 -8.53
CA CYS A 59 7.94 -9.01 -9.21
C CYS A 59 7.77 -8.92 -10.73
N ASP A 60 8.87 -8.70 -11.46
CA ASP A 60 8.85 -8.61 -12.92
C ASP A 60 8.61 -9.97 -13.59
N ARG A 61 8.77 -11.08 -12.85
CA ARG A 61 8.63 -12.43 -13.36
C ARG A 61 7.24 -13.01 -13.11
N CYS A 62 6.81 -13.11 -11.85
CA CYS A 62 5.54 -13.74 -11.50
C CYS A 62 4.41 -12.75 -11.17
N GLY A 63 4.68 -11.45 -11.16
CA GLY A 63 3.68 -10.42 -10.93
C GLY A 63 3.21 -10.26 -9.49
N VAL A 64 3.72 -11.03 -8.53
CA VAL A 64 3.34 -10.86 -7.11
C VAL A 64 3.67 -9.46 -6.62
N LEU A 65 2.79 -8.91 -5.78
CA LEU A 65 3.00 -7.66 -5.06
C LEU A 65 3.36 -7.94 -3.61
N GLU A 66 4.37 -7.27 -3.10
CA GLU A 66 4.68 -7.20 -1.67
C GLU A 66 4.50 -5.76 -1.20
N ASN A 67 3.75 -5.59 -0.12
CA ASN A 67 3.41 -4.29 0.46
C ASN A 67 4.07 -4.14 1.84
N TYR A 68 4.69 -3.00 2.08
CA TYR A 68 5.39 -2.68 3.32
C TYR A 68 4.87 -1.35 3.85
N ALA A 69 4.35 -1.35 5.07
CA ALA A 69 3.97 -0.14 5.78
C ALA A 69 5.14 0.28 6.69
N GLU A 70 5.84 1.37 6.33
CA GLU A 70 6.95 1.95 7.11
C GLU A 70 6.49 3.17 7.92
#